data_AF-F2QTJ2-F1
#
_entry.id   AF-F2QTJ2-F1
#
_cell.length_a   1.000
_cell.length_b   1.000
_cell.length_c   1.000
_cell.angle_alpha   90.00
_cell.angle_beta   90.00
_cell.angle_gamma   90.00
#
_symmetry.space_group_name_H-M   'P 1'
#
loop_
_entity.id
_entity.type
_entity.pdbx_description
1 polymer ?
#
loop_
_entity_poly.entity_id
_entity_poly.type
_entity_poly.pdbx_seq_one_letter_code
_entity_poly.pdbx_strand_id
1 'polypeptide(L)'
;MSFSLKQKGNQAFADGSFQEAANIYQEALQLDPQNPVLYSNRAMCYVKLNNWHQVLADTTAGLELRVNDTKTQVKLLWRKGLALSKLGNVSEALESFNKALELDPNNATVKSELERLVLNKRRKHLQSENGSLLSLTIENYDVLPSEFTSNHIQEADTYQEKPASSSELFEGSSFNPPAFPSVYFLSRLKFLPASQKPPAYHYVLSFSPETYSSLFKEGGLDSNFLDFFIEAVINNQIKNPDNVLQCLKIFSTCKRFSIYLSFTEANNITLMFEKLSNLSDKQLFTTTRNIWGLP
;
A
#
# COMPACT_ATOMS: atom_id res chain seq x y z
N MET A 1 20.05 37.87 -24.15
CA MET A 1 18.78 37.44 -24.79
C MET A 1 18.23 36.14 -24.21
N SER A 2 19.02 35.05 -24.10
CA SER A 2 18.56 33.76 -23.51
C SER A 2 17.94 33.87 -22.10
N PHE A 3 18.52 34.67 -21.20
CA PHE A 3 17.97 34.84 -19.84
C PHE A 3 16.53 35.40 -19.80
N SER A 4 16.20 36.32 -20.71
CA SER A 4 14.85 36.90 -20.81
C SER A 4 13.85 35.86 -21.34
N LEU A 5 14.25 35.06 -22.33
CA LEU A 5 13.42 33.96 -22.84
C LEU A 5 13.17 32.90 -21.77
N LYS A 6 14.19 32.55 -20.97
CA LYS A 6 14.02 31.65 -19.81
C LYS A 6 12.98 32.18 -18.83
N GLN A 7 13.00 33.47 -18.50
CA GLN A 7 11.99 34.07 -17.61
C GLN A 7 10.59 34.04 -18.23
N LYS A 8 10.45 34.35 -19.52
CA LYS A 8 9.17 34.24 -20.25
C LYS A 8 8.65 32.81 -20.27
N GLY A 9 9.52 31.82 -20.52
CA GLY A 9 9.15 30.40 -20.48
C GLY A 9 8.75 29.95 -19.07
N ASN A 10 9.40 30.45 -18.04
CA ASN A 10 9.00 30.19 -16.64
C ASN A 10 7.61 30.78 -16.34
N GLN A 11 7.32 31.98 -16.85
CA GLN A 11 6.01 32.63 -16.68
C GLN A 11 4.91 31.84 -17.40
N ALA A 12 5.10 31.52 -18.68
CA ALA A 12 4.16 30.71 -19.44
C ALA A 12 3.92 29.32 -18.80
N PHE A 13 4.95 28.73 -18.18
CA PHE A 13 4.81 27.50 -17.42
C PHE A 13 3.96 27.69 -16.15
N ALA A 14 4.15 28.79 -15.43
CA ALA A 14 3.35 29.13 -14.25
C ALA A 14 1.87 29.40 -14.61
N ASP A 15 1.63 29.97 -15.79
CA ASP A 15 0.29 30.25 -16.32
C ASP A 15 -0.42 28.98 -16.85
N GLY A 16 0.27 27.83 -16.87
CA GLY A 16 -0.28 26.55 -17.35
C GLY A 16 -0.20 26.35 -18.87
N SER A 17 0.33 27.33 -19.61
CA SER A 17 0.55 27.27 -21.06
C SER A 17 1.78 26.43 -21.41
N PHE A 18 1.75 25.12 -21.12
CA PHE A 18 2.93 24.25 -21.23
C PHE A 18 3.51 24.12 -22.64
N GLN A 19 2.66 24.10 -23.67
CA GLN A 19 3.13 24.01 -25.06
C GLN A 19 3.83 25.30 -25.51
N GLU A 20 3.28 26.45 -25.12
CA GLU A 20 3.89 27.76 -25.38
C GLU A 20 5.22 27.89 -24.63
N ALA A 21 5.25 27.49 -23.34
CA ALA A 21 6.47 27.45 -22.56
C ALA A 21 7.55 26.57 -23.22
N ALA A 22 7.18 25.38 -23.73
CA ALA A 22 8.11 24.51 -24.44
C ALA A 22 8.70 25.16 -25.70
N ASN A 23 7.88 25.89 -26.47
CA ASN A 23 8.33 26.64 -27.65
C ASN A 23 9.30 27.77 -27.25
N ILE A 24 8.98 28.53 -26.20
CA ILE A 24 9.86 29.60 -25.68
C ILE A 24 11.20 29.02 -25.19
N TYR A 25 11.20 27.86 -24.52
CA TYR A 25 12.44 27.20 -24.14
C TYR A 25 13.23 26.67 -25.34
N GLN A 26 12.55 26.22 -26.40
CA GLN A 26 13.21 25.84 -27.66
C GLN A 26 13.92 27.05 -28.31
N GLU A 27 13.30 28.23 -28.32
CA GLU A 27 13.96 29.46 -28.76
C GLU A 27 15.14 29.83 -27.85
N ALA A 28 14.98 29.70 -26.53
CA ALA A 28 16.07 29.93 -25.58
C ALA A 28 17.26 28.99 -25.82
N LEU A 29 16.99 27.72 -26.14
CA LEU A 29 18.00 26.71 -26.48
C LEU A 29 18.70 26.97 -27.81
N GLN A 30 18.05 27.62 -28.77
CA GLN A 30 18.72 28.06 -30.01
C GLN A 30 19.79 29.13 -29.72
N LEU A 31 19.58 29.95 -28.69
CA LEU A 31 20.54 30.99 -28.27
C LEU A 31 21.60 30.47 -27.29
N ASP A 32 21.25 29.49 -26.46
CA ASP A 32 22.13 28.93 -25.42
C ASP A 32 21.98 27.40 -25.33
N PRO A 33 22.50 26.66 -26.33
CA PRO A 33 22.33 25.21 -26.43
C PRO A 33 23.12 24.42 -25.39
N GLN A 34 24.03 25.08 -24.66
CA GLN A 34 24.91 24.47 -23.65
C GLN A 34 24.36 24.61 -22.23
N ASN A 35 23.08 24.98 -22.10
CA ASN A 35 22.45 25.24 -20.81
C ASN A 35 21.54 24.09 -20.35
N PRO A 36 22.01 23.21 -19.44
CA PRO A 36 21.22 22.06 -18.98
C PRO A 36 19.92 22.46 -18.25
N VAL A 37 19.84 23.68 -17.72
CA VAL A 37 18.63 24.18 -17.06
C VAL A 37 17.49 24.34 -18.06
N LEU A 38 17.78 24.79 -19.28
CA LEU A 38 16.78 24.97 -20.32
C LEU A 38 16.21 23.63 -20.79
N TYR A 39 17.05 22.61 -20.98
CA TYR A 39 16.60 21.24 -21.24
C TYR A 39 15.74 20.70 -20.10
N SER A 40 16.17 20.88 -18.85
CA SER A 40 15.38 20.47 -17.66
C SER A 40 14.00 21.13 -17.61
N ASN A 41 13.92 22.42 -17.92
CA ASN A 41 12.66 23.17 -17.88
C ASN A 41 11.73 22.79 -19.03
N ARG A 42 12.27 22.61 -20.25
CA ARG A 42 11.48 22.13 -21.40
C ARG A 42 11.00 20.70 -21.20
N ALA A 43 11.85 19.81 -20.68
CA ALA A 43 11.47 18.47 -20.28
C ALA A 43 10.30 18.48 -19.29
N MET A 44 10.26 19.42 -18.34
CA MET A 44 9.13 19.55 -17.42
C MET A 44 7.82 19.93 -18.14
N CYS A 45 7.89 20.78 -19.17
CA CYS A 45 6.72 21.09 -19.99
C CYS A 45 6.20 19.82 -20.66
N TYR A 46 7.09 19.01 -21.23
CA TYR A 46 6.71 17.74 -21.85
C TYR A 46 6.18 16.70 -20.85
N VAL A 47 6.66 16.69 -19.61
CA VAL A 47 6.06 15.88 -18.53
C VAL A 47 4.59 16.29 -18.30
N LYS A 48 4.30 17.60 -18.25
CA LYS A 48 2.93 18.10 -18.08
C LYS A 48 2.03 17.79 -19.28
N LEU A 49 2.61 17.70 -20.48
CA LEU A 49 1.94 17.31 -21.71
C LEU A 49 1.89 15.79 -21.94
N ASN A 50 2.40 14.97 -21.01
CA ASN A 50 2.55 13.52 -21.15
C ASN A 50 3.32 13.06 -22.40
N ASN A 51 4.21 13.89 -22.94
CA ASN A 51 5.04 13.55 -24.10
C ASN A 51 6.38 12.93 -23.67
N TRP A 52 6.33 11.67 -23.26
CA TRP A 52 7.46 10.98 -22.62
C TRP A 52 8.70 10.82 -23.52
N HIS A 53 8.52 10.69 -24.83
CA HIS A 53 9.64 10.61 -25.78
C HIS A 53 10.44 11.91 -25.80
N GLN A 54 9.78 13.06 -25.82
CA GLN A 54 10.44 14.37 -25.77
C GLN A 54 11.10 14.62 -24.42
N VAL A 55 10.49 14.17 -23.31
CA VAL A 55 11.14 14.21 -21.98
C VAL A 55 12.44 13.42 -21.99
N LEU A 56 12.44 12.22 -22.56
CA LEU A 56 13.64 11.38 -22.63
C LEU A 56 14.74 12.02 -23.49
N ALA A 57 14.37 12.61 -24.63
CA ALA A 57 15.31 13.30 -25.52
C ALA A 57 15.97 14.50 -24.80
N ASP A 58 15.17 15.37 -24.18
CA ASP A 58 15.68 16.55 -23.47
C ASP A 58 16.53 16.20 -22.25
N THR A 59 16.10 15.20 -21.48
CA THR A 59 16.85 14.79 -20.29
C THR A 59 18.16 14.10 -20.65
N THR A 60 18.19 13.34 -21.75
CA THR A 60 19.43 12.72 -22.24
C THR A 60 20.39 13.77 -22.77
N ALA A 61 19.93 14.66 -23.66
CA ALA A 61 20.76 15.75 -24.17
C ALA A 61 21.28 16.64 -23.04
N GLY A 62 20.44 17.01 -22.08
CA GLY A 62 20.84 17.84 -20.93
C GLY A 62 21.85 17.18 -20.00
N LEU A 63 21.84 15.84 -19.88
CA LEU A 63 22.80 15.07 -19.07
C LEU A 63 24.14 14.84 -19.78
N GLU A 64 24.18 14.92 -21.11
CA GLU A 64 25.42 14.89 -21.90
C GLU A 64 26.22 16.19 -21.79
N LEU A 65 25.57 17.28 -21.36
CA LEU A 65 26.22 18.56 -21.12
C LEU A 65 26.98 18.58 -19.81
N ARG A 66 27.93 19.51 -19.68
CA ARG A 66 28.60 19.80 -18.42
C ARG A 66 27.63 20.45 -17.43
N VAL A 67 27.03 19.64 -16.56
CA VAL A 67 26.14 20.13 -15.50
C VAL A 67 26.97 20.58 -14.29
N ASN A 68 27.08 21.89 -14.10
CA ASN A 68 27.83 22.46 -12.97
C ASN A 68 27.02 22.48 -11.66
N ASP A 69 25.70 22.32 -11.72
CA ASP A 69 24.80 22.39 -10.57
C ASP A 69 24.15 21.02 -10.30
N THR A 70 24.47 20.44 -9.14
CA THR A 70 23.93 19.15 -8.69
C THR A 70 22.41 19.13 -8.70
N LYS A 71 21.74 20.25 -8.37
CA LYS A 71 20.26 20.31 -8.36
C LYS A 71 19.68 20.12 -9.77
N THR A 72 20.31 20.72 -10.77
CA THR A 72 19.91 20.56 -12.18
C THR A 72 20.16 19.13 -12.65
N GLN A 73 21.26 18.51 -12.25
CA GLN A 73 21.57 17.12 -12.58
C GLN A 73 20.56 16.14 -11.99
N VAL A 74 20.23 16.28 -10.70
CA VAL A 74 19.20 15.49 -10.01
C VAL A 74 17.84 15.64 -10.71
N LYS A 75 17.47 16.87 -11.07
CA LYS A 75 16.23 17.18 -11.80
C LYS A 75 16.16 16.53 -13.18
N LEU A 76 17.27 16.45 -13.91
CA LEU A 76 17.34 15.77 -15.21
C LEU A 76 17.23 14.25 -15.04
N LEU A 77 17.98 13.65 -14.10
CA LEU A 77 17.94 12.22 -13.81
C LEU A 77 16.57 11.75 -13.33
N TRP A 78 15.93 12.52 -12.44
CA TRP A 78 14.57 12.24 -11.99
C TRP A 78 13.57 12.23 -13.14
N ARG A 79 13.60 13.25 -14.01
CA ARG A 79 12.69 13.30 -15.19
C ARG A 79 13.01 12.21 -16.21
N LYS A 80 14.28 11.83 -16.39
CA LYS A 80 14.69 10.70 -17.22
C LYS A 80 14.11 9.40 -16.69
N GLY A 81 14.24 9.13 -15.38
CA GLY A 81 13.65 7.98 -14.72
C GLY A 81 12.12 7.92 -14.87
N LEU A 82 11.46 9.08 -14.73
CA LEU A 82 10.02 9.17 -14.95
C LEU A 82 9.62 8.85 -16.40
N ALA A 83 10.33 9.38 -17.39
CA ALA A 83 10.06 9.10 -18.80
C ALA A 83 10.28 7.63 -19.14
N LEU A 84 11.41 7.05 -18.73
CA LEU A 84 11.73 5.63 -18.93
C LEU A 84 10.68 4.71 -18.27
N SER A 85 10.24 5.05 -17.07
CA SER A 85 9.17 4.32 -16.39
C SER A 85 7.87 4.32 -17.19
N LYS A 86 7.50 5.46 -17.79
CA LYS A 86 6.29 5.59 -18.60
C LYS A 86 6.39 4.93 -19.98
N LEU A 87 7.59 4.87 -20.54
CA LEU A 87 7.89 4.17 -21.79
C LEU A 87 8.05 2.64 -21.61
N GLY A 88 8.06 2.14 -20.37
CA GLY A 88 8.17 0.71 -20.06
C GLY A 88 9.59 0.21 -19.83
N ASN A 89 10.60 1.07 -19.95
CA ASN A 89 12.01 0.75 -19.70
C ASN A 89 12.33 0.81 -18.20
N VAL A 90 11.76 -0.13 -17.44
CA VAL A 90 11.81 -0.13 -15.97
C VAL A 90 13.25 -0.24 -15.42
N SER A 91 14.12 -1.03 -16.06
CA SER A 91 15.49 -1.24 -15.57
C SER A 91 16.32 0.05 -15.63
N GLU A 92 16.29 0.76 -16.75
CA GLU A 92 17.00 2.05 -16.91
C GLU A 92 16.37 3.16 -16.06
N ALA A 93 15.05 3.08 -15.81
CA ALA A 93 14.37 4.01 -14.91
C ALA A 93 14.87 3.88 -13.47
N LEU A 94 15.06 2.64 -12.97
CA LEU A 94 15.63 2.37 -11.65
C LEU A 94 17.05 2.93 -11.53
N GLU A 95 17.89 2.70 -12.54
CA GLU A 95 19.25 3.22 -12.59
C GLU A 95 19.27 4.75 -12.53
N SER A 96 18.38 5.41 -13.30
CA SER A 96 18.28 6.87 -13.34
C SER A 96 17.84 7.45 -11.99
N PHE A 97 16.89 6.81 -11.30
CA PHE A 97 16.46 7.23 -9.96
C PHE A 97 17.54 6.99 -8.89
N ASN A 98 18.26 5.86 -8.95
CA ASN A 98 19.37 5.58 -8.03
C ASN A 98 20.49 6.61 -8.20
N LYS A 99 20.89 6.93 -9.44
CA LYS A 99 21.87 8.00 -9.72
C LYS A 99 21.41 9.36 -9.18
N ALA A 100 20.11 9.66 -9.25
CA ALA A 100 19.57 10.89 -8.67
C ALA A 100 19.66 10.90 -7.14
N LEU A 101 19.44 9.76 -6.47
CA LEU A 101 19.57 9.62 -5.01
C LEU A 101 21.02 9.55 -4.53
N GLU A 102 21.96 9.08 -5.35
CA GLU A 102 23.39 9.18 -5.05
C GLU A 102 23.84 10.64 -4.94
N LEU A 103 23.27 11.52 -5.77
CA LEU A 103 23.56 12.96 -5.75
C LEU A 103 22.77 13.73 -4.68
N ASP A 104 21.52 13.36 -4.43
CA ASP A 104 20.66 13.93 -3.39
C ASP A 104 19.91 12.83 -2.63
N PRO A 105 20.55 12.24 -1.59
CA PRO A 105 19.96 11.12 -0.84
C PRO A 105 18.69 11.47 -0.07
N ASN A 106 18.37 12.76 0.10
CA ASN A 106 17.21 13.23 0.86
C ASN A 106 16.06 13.69 -0.05
N ASN A 107 16.16 13.45 -1.36
CA ASN A 107 15.11 13.83 -2.29
C ASN A 107 13.85 12.97 -2.13
N ALA A 108 12.88 13.44 -1.36
CA ALA A 108 11.61 12.73 -1.12
C ALA A 108 10.82 12.43 -2.41
N THR A 109 10.92 13.30 -3.42
CA THR A 109 10.24 13.10 -4.71
C THR A 109 10.82 11.91 -5.46
N VAL A 110 12.15 11.79 -5.49
CA VAL A 110 12.81 10.64 -6.16
C VAL A 110 12.56 9.35 -5.39
N LYS A 111 12.61 9.36 -4.04
CA LYS A 111 12.33 8.18 -3.21
C LYS A 111 10.92 7.62 -3.46
N SER A 112 9.91 8.48 -3.39
CA SER A 112 8.52 8.07 -3.61
C SER A 112 8.29 7.52 -5.02
N GLU A 113 8.93 8.10 -6.04
CA GLU A 113 8.86 7.60 -7.41
C GLU A 113 9.57 6.25 -7.60
N LEU A 114 10.73 6.07 -6.96
CA LEU A 114 11.46 4.80 -6.95
C LEU A 114 10.65 3.69 -6.26
N GLU A 115 10.10 3.97 -5.07
CA GLU A 115 9.24 3.04 -4.33
C GLU A 115 8.02 2.63 -5.16
N ARG A 116 7.35 3.61 -5.80
CA ARG A 116 6.23 3.34 -6.69
C ARG A 116 6.62 2.44 -7.85
N LEU A 117 7.79 2.65 -8.45
CA LEU A 117 8.29 1.83 -9.56
C LEU A 117 8.56 0.39 -9.12
N VAL A 118 9.21 0.20 -7.97
CA VAL A 118 9.52 -1.12 -7.40
C VAL A 118 8.24 -1.89 -7.07
N LEU A 119 7.27 -1.23 -6.43
CA LEU A 119 5.97 -1.83 -6.12
C LEU A 119 5.23 -2.27 -7.39
N ASN A 120 5.25 -1.43 -8.44
CA ASN A 120 4.65 -1.77 -9.72
C ASN A 120 5.33 -2.96 -10.41
N LYS A 121 6.67 -3.03 -10.35
CA LYS A 121 7.44 -4.17 -10.89
C LYS A 121 7.09 -5.46 -10.15
N ARG A 122 7.09 -5.44 -8.80
CA ARG A 122 6.74 -6.59 -7.97
C ARG A 122 5.31 -7.07 -8.23
N ARG A 123 4.35 -6.14 -8.36
CA ARG A 123 2.96 -6.46 -8.70
C ARG A 123 2.83 -7.15 -10.06
N LYS A 124 3.51 -6.66 -11.10
CA LYS A 124 3.51 -7.28 -12.43
C LYS A 124 4.15 -8.67 -12.41
N HIS A 125 5.23 -8.86 -11.64
CA HIS A 125 5.88 -10.15 -11.49
C HIS A 125 4.96 -11.17 -10.81
N LEU A 126 4.31 -10.81 -9.69
CA LEU A 126 3.32 -11.65 -9.01
C LEU A 126 2.11 -12.02 -9.90
N GLN A 127 1.66 -11.07 -10.74
CA GLN A 127 0.59 -11.35 -11.72
C GLN A 127 1.05 -12.30 -12.84
N SER A 128 2.33 -12.30 -13.18
CA SER A 128 2.93 -13.21 -14.16
C SER A 128 3.19 -14.62 -13.60
N GLU A 129 3.52 -14.73 -12.31
CA GLU A 129 3.87 -16.00 -11.64
C GLU A 129 2.66 -16.82 -11.17
N ASN A 130 1.46 -16.23 -11.11
CA ASN A 130 0.22 -16.98 -10.90
C ASN A 130 -0.07 -18.05 -11.98
N GLY A 131 0.75 -18.15 -13.03
CA GLY A 131 0.72 -19.23 -14.03
C GLY A 131 1.80 -20.31 -13.89
N SER A 132 2.74 -20.21 -12.95
CA SER A 132 3.78 -21.24 -12.73
C SER A 132 4.13 -21.33 -11.25
N LEU A 133 3.37 -22.15 -10.54
CA LEU A 133 3.71 -22.58 -9.19
C LEU A 133 5.08 -23.30 -9.24
N LEU A 134 6.07 -22.74 -8.56
CA LEU A 134 7.32 -23.43 -8.28
C LEU A 134 7.00 -24.65 -7.43
N SER A 135 7.10 -25.84 -8.04
CA SER A 135 7.10 -27.13 -7.33
C SER A 135 8.38 -27.24 -6.51
N LEU A 136 8.38 -26.66 -5.31
CA LEU A 136 9.40 -26.92 -4.31
C LEU A 136 9.11 -28.28 -3.69
N THR A 137 9.95 -29.27 -4.00
CA THR A 137 9.96 -30.54 -3.27
C THR A 137 10.38 -30.24 -1.84
N ILE A 138 9.45 -30.36 -0.89
CA ILE A 138 9.75 -30.24 0.53
C ILE A 138 10.51 -31.51 0.93
N GLU A 139 11.82 -31.42 1.09
CA GLU A 139 12.59 -32.47 1.74
C GLU A 139 12.38 -32.34 3.26
N ASN A 140 11.68 -33.30 3.86
CA ASN A 140 11.53 -33.39 5.31
C ASN A 140 12.90 -33.73 5.94
N TYR A 141 13.52 -32.74 6.56
CA TYR A 141 14.66 -32.96 7.43
C TYR A 141 14.17 -33.00 8.88
N ASP A 142 13.91 -34.21 9.39
CA ASP A 142 13.56 -34.44 10.81
C ASP A 142 14.76 -34.24 11.76
N VAL A 143 15.96 -33.93 11.24
CA VAL A 143 17.18 -33.74 12.02
C VAL A 143 17.79 -32.38 11.72
N LEU A 144 17.98 -31.58 12.77
CA LEU A 144 18.61 -30.27 12.72
C LEU A 144 20.06 -30.40 12.20
N PRO A 145 20.48 -29.62 11.18
CA PRO A 145 21.87 -29.64 10.70
C PRO A 145 22.88 -29.36 11.82
N SER A 146 24.02 -30.05 11.79
CA SER A 146 25.04 -29.99 12.86
C SER A 146 25.57 -28.57 13.12
N GLU A 147 25.49 -27.69 12.13
CA GLU A 147 25.81 -26.26 12.21
C GLU A 147 24.96 -25.50 13.24
N PHE A 148 23.74 -25.99 13.54
CA PHE A 148 22.84 -25.44 14.55
C PHE A 148 22.93 -26.17 15.89
N THR A 149 23.77 -27.21 16.00
CA THR A 149 23.97 -27.96 17.26
C THR A 149 25.22 -27.54 18.02
N SER A 150 26.11 -26.74 17.42
CA SER A 150 27.29 -26.22 18.10
C SER A 150 26.91 -25.03 18.98
N ASN A 151 27.12 -25.18 20.29
CA ASN A 151 26.97 -24.13 21.29
C ASN A 151 28.03 -23.02 21.12
N HIS A 152 27.95 -22.27 20.03
CA HIS A 152 28.57 -20.95 19.92
C HIS A 152 27.50 -19.87 20.06
N ILE A 153 26.91 -19.81 21.25
CA ILE A 153 26.37 -18.56 21.75
C ILE A 153 27.60 -17.71 22.10
N GLN A 154 28.09 -16.93 21.14
CA GLN A 154 28.82 -15.72 21.53
C GLN A 154 27.79 -14.86 22.28
N GLU A 155 28.14 -14.46 23.50
CA GLU A 155 27.36 -13.49 24.28
C GLU A 155 27.13 -12.26 23.41
N ALA A 156 25.96 -12.22 22.75
CA ALA A 156 25.51 -11.03 22.08
C ALA A 156 25.29 -9.98 23.17
N ASP A 157 25.84 -8.79 22.97
CA ASP A 157 25.62 -7.63 23.82
C ASP A 157 24.16 -7.60 24.25
N THR A 158 23.92 -7.54 25.56
CA THR A 158 22.59 -7.53 26.15
C THR A 158 21.81 -6.34 25.60
N TYR A 159 21.13 -6.54 24.48
CA TYR A 159 20.02 -5.71 24.08
C TYR A 159 19.00 -5.87 25.20
N GLN A 160 18.87 -4.81 26.01
CA GLN A 160 17.64 -4.61 26.76
C GLN A 160 16.55 -4.49 25.70
N GLU A 161 15.88 -5.60 25.40
CA GLU A 161 14.55 -5.55 24.82
C GLU A 161 13.77 -4.59 25.69
N LYS A 162 13.52 -3.38 25.19
CA LYS A 162 12.32 -2.67 25.63
C LYS A 162 11.21 -3.46 24.96
N PRO A 163 10.46 -4.29 25.68
CA PRO A 163 9.37 -5.00 25.04
C PRO A 163 8.43 -3.88 24.61
N ALA A 164 8.30 -3.65 23.31
CA ALA A 164 7.05 -3.11 22.79
C ALA A 164 6.03 -4.22 23.04
N SER A 165 5.54 -4.23 24.27
CA SER A 165 4.73 -5.26 24.85
C SER A 165 3.45 -5.31 24.03
N SER A 166 3.32 -6.37 23.24
CA SER A 166 2.04 -6.78 22.67
C SER A 166 0.97 -7.08 23.75
N SER A 167 1.35 -6.97 25.03
CA SER A 167 0.58 -7.14 26.25
C SER A 167 0.05 -5.81 26.84
N GLU A 168 0.58 -4.64 26.47
CA GLU A 168 0.20 -3.34 27.09
C GLU A 168 -1.26 -2.91 26.82
N LEU A 169 -1.93 -3.44 25.78
CA LEU A 169 -3.34 -3.12 25.51
C LEU A 169 -4.32 -3.89 26.40
N PHE A 170 -3.89 -5.00 27.03
CA PHE A 170 -4.79 -5.91 27.75
C PHE A 170 -4.24 -6.34 29.12
N GLU A 171 -3.23 -5.63 29.65
CA GLU A 171 -2.77 -5.76 31.04
C GLU A 171 -3.84 -5.23 32.01
N GLY A 172 -4.77 -6.11 32.38
CA GLY A 172 -5.83 -5.83 33.34
C GLY A 172 -6.83 -6.97 33.45
N SER A 173 -7.44 -7.13 34.61
CA SER A 173 -8.52 -8.11 34.84
C SER A 173 -9.84 -7.69 34.17
N SER A 174 -9.94 -6.46 33.65
CA SER A 174 -11.15 -5.90 33.03
C SER A 174 -10.90 -5.43 31.60
N PHE A 175 -11.83 -5.77 30.70
CA PHE A 175 -11.84 -5.32 29.31
C PHE A 175 -12.36 -3.88 29.21
N ASN A 176 -11.47 -2.93 28.94
CA ASN A 176 -11.79 -1.49 28.80
C ASN A 176 -11.49 -1.02 27.37
N PRO A 177 -12.46 -1.14 26.43
CA PRO A 177 -12.23 -0.77 25.05
C PRO A 177 -12.33 0.75 24.80
N PRO A 178 -11.63 1.29 23.79
CA PRO A 178 -11.77 2.70 23.40
C PRO A 178 -13.16 2.99 22.83
N ALA A 179 -13.64 4.23 22.92
CA ALA A 179 -14.91 4.62 22.28
C ALA A 179 -14.85 4.54 20.74
N PHE A 180 -13.66 4.83 20.17
CA PHE A 180 -13.38 4.75 18.74
C PHE A 180 -12.19 3.82 18.49
N PRO A 181 -12.43 2.54 18.14
CA PRO A 181 -11.36 1.58 17.99
C PRO A 181 -10.60 1.79 16.68
N SER A 182 -9.29 1.55 16.71
CA SER A 182 -8.49 1.42 15.48
C SER A 182 -8.63 0.02 14.88
N VAL A 183 -8.35 -0.13 13.59
CA VAL A 183 -8.30 -1.44 12.91
C VAL A 183 -7.30 -2.38 13.62
N TYR A 184 -6.17 -1.84 14.06
CA TYR A 184 -5.18 -2.59 14.84
C TYR A 184 -5.75 -3.12 16.15
N PHE A 185 -6.46 -2.30 16.92
CA PHE A 185 -7.11 -2.75 18.16
C PHE A 185 -8.09 -3.90 17.89
N LEU A 186 -8.92 -3.76 16.85
CA LEU A 186 -9.89 -4.79 16.46
C LEU A 186 -9.22 -6.11 16.06
N SER A 187 -8.11 -6.07 15.32
CA SER A 187 -7.36 -7.29 14.95
C SER A 187 -6.78 -8.05 16.14
N ARG A 188 -6.58 -7.37 17.27
CA ARG A 188 -5.99 -7.97 18.48
C ARG A 188 -7.03 -8.66 19.37
N LEU A 189 -8.32 -8.38 19.17
CA LEU A 189 -9.40 -8.98 19.98
C LEU A 189 -9.43 -10.51 19.90
N LYS A 190 -9.01 -11.09 18.77
CA LYS A 190 -8.89 -12.54 18.60
C LYS A 190 -8.00 -13.22 19.65
N PHE A 191 -6.98 -12.51 20.14
CA PHE A 191 -6.00 -13.03 21.10
C PHE A 191 -6.39 -12.78 22.56
N LEU A 192 -7.59 -12.25 22.83
CA LEU A 192 -8.07 -12.06 24.19
C LEU A 192 -8.23 -13.42 24.91
N PRO A 193 -7.92 -13.49 26.22
CA PRO A 193 -8.21 -14.67 27.01
C PRO A 193 -9.71 -14.92 27.05
N ALA A 194 -10.12 -16.20 27.13
CA ALA A 194 -11.52 -16.61 27.06
C ALA A 194 -12.44 -15.90 28.06
N SER A 195 -11.93 -15.56 29.25
CA SER A 195 -12.66 -14.81 30.28
C SER A 195 -13.02 -13.37 29.86
N GLN A 196 -12.25 -12.77 28.96
CA GLN A 196 -12.42 -11.39 28.50
C GLN A 196 -13.12 -11.28 27.14
N LYS A 197 -13.35 -12.41 26.45
CA LYS A 197 -14.05 -12.42 25.15
C LYS A 197 -15.52 -12.00 25.22
N PRO A 198 -16.34 -12.41 26.21
CA PRO A 198 -17.75 -12.03 26.26
C PRO A 198 -18.03 -10.50 26.22
N PRO A 199 -17.39 -9.65 27.04
CA PRO A 199 -17.59 -8.20 26.93
C PRO A 199 -17.07 -7.64 25.59
N ALA A 200 -16.00 -8.21 25.03
CA ALA A 200 -15.49 -7.83 23.73
C ALA A 200 -16.44 -8.18 22.57
N TYR A 201 -17.15 -9.31 22.66
CA TYR A 201 -18.21 -9.65 21.70
C TYR A 201 -19.34 -8.62 21.73
N HIS A 202 -19.81 -8.24 22.93
CA HIS A 202 -20.84 -7.21 23.06
C HIS A 202 -20.40 -5.87 22.47
N TYR A 203 -19.14 -5.51 22.68
CA TYR A 203 -18.56 -4.29 22.16
C TYR A 203 -18.57 -4.26 20.62
N VAL A 204 -18.04 -5.29 19.95
CA VAL A 204 -18.02 -5.31 18.47
C VAL A 204 -19.42 -5.39 17.85
N LEU A 205 -20.32 -6.18 18.45
CA LEU A 205 -21.70 -6.31 17.94
C LEU A 205 -22.57 -5.07 18.18
N SER A 206 -22.12 -4.11 19.00
CA SER A 206 -22.85 -2.87 19.29
C SER A 206 -22.66 -1.77 18.25
N PHE A 207 -21.68 -1.91 17.36
CA PHE A 207 -21.39 -0.89 16.36
C PHE A 207 -22.39 -0.87 15.21
N SER A 208 -22.57 0.32 14.64
CA SER A 208 -23.38 0.51 13.43
C SER A 208 -22.61 0.10 12.18
N PRO A 209 -23.30 -0.23 11.08
CA PRO A 209 -22.66 -0.64 9.84
C PRO A 209 -21.75 0.48 9.26
N GLU A 210 -22.14 1.75 9.43
CA GLU A 210 -21.37 2.91 8.95
C GLU A 210 -20.01 3.03 9.64
N THR A 211 -19.93 2.62 10.91
CA THR A 211 -18.68 2.61 11.68
C THR A 211 -17.66 1.69 11.01
N TYR A 212 -18.09 0.49 10.61
CA TYR A 212 -17.25 -0.45 9.89
C TYR A 212 -16.92 -0.01 8.47
N SER A 213 -17.88 0.61 7.77
CA SER A 213 -17.62 1.20 6.46
C SER A 213 -16.54 2.27 6.52
N SER A 214 -16.49 3.06 7.60
CA SER A 214 -15.45 4.07 7.81
C SER A 214 -14.10 3.43 8.17
N LEU A 215 -14.10 2.46 9.09
CA LEU A 215 -12.87 1.82 9.57
C LEU A 215 -12.13 1.05 8.48
N PHE A 216 -12.85 0.32 7.63
CA PHE A 216 -12.25 -0.56 6.62
C PHE A 216 -12.17 0.03 5.21
N LYS A 217 -12.54 1.31 5.02
CA LYS A 217 -12.56 1.98 3.71
C LYS A 217 -11.23 1.92 2.97
N GLU A 218 -10.13 2.19 3.66
CA GLU A 218 -8.80 2.34 3.05
C GLU A 218 -7.93 1.08 3.21
N GLY A 219 -7.88 0.54 4.44
CA GLY A 219 -7.01 -0.58 4.82
C GLY A 219 -7.50 -1.98 4.40
N GLY A 220 -8.79 -2.11 4.07
CA GLY A 220 -9.42 -3.42 3.82
C GLY A 220 -9.64 -4.22 5.10
N LEU A 221 -10.26 -5.39 4.97
CA LEU A 221 -10.56 -6.26 6.10
C LEU A 221 -9.32 -6.95 6.65
N ASP A 222 -9.31 -7.10 7.97
CA ASP A 222 -8.37 -7.92 8.71
C ASP A 222 -9.00 -9.28 9.02
N SER A 223 -8.26 -10.37 8.76
CA SER A 223 -8.77 -11.73 8.94
C SER A 223 -8.96 -12.09 10.41
N ASN A 224 -8.08 -11.61 11.30
CA ASN A 224 -8.18 -11.91 12.73
C ASN A 224 -9.41 -11.25 13.35
N PHE A 225 -9.69 -10.00 12.96
CA PHE A 225 -10.91 -9.33 13.37
C PHE A 225 -12.15 -10.07 12.85
N LEU A 226 -12.16 -10.50 11.59
CA LEU A 226 -13.35 -11.14 11.02
C LEU A 226 -13.62 -12.51 11.65
N ASP A 227 -12.58 -13.31 11.92
CA ASP A 227 -12.70 -14.53 12.71
C ASP A 227 -13.29 -14.26 14.09
N PHE A 228 -12.80 -13.23 14.77
CA PHE A 228 -13.32 -12.83 16.07
C PHE A 228 -14.77 -12.34 15.99
N PHE A 229 -15.15 -11.65 14.92
CA PHE A 229 -16.53 -11.20 14.70
C PHE A 229 -17.47 -12.39 14.48
N ILE A 230 -17.07 -13.37 13.66
CA ILE A 230 -17.84 -14.61 13.48
C ILE A 230 -17.97 -15.36 14.82
N GLU A 231 -16.87 -15.48 15.55
CA GLU A 231 -16.85 -16.06 16.90
C GLU A 231 -17.82 -15.34 17.85
N ALA A 232 -17.88 -14.00 17.78
CA ALA A 232 -18.80 -13.18 18.57
C ALA A 232 -20.27 -13.47 18.22
N VAL A 233 -20.61 -13.61 16.93
CA VAL A 233 -21.97 -13.92 16.48
C VAL A 233 -22.39 -15.32 16.93
N ILE A 234 -21.50 -16.31 16.83
CA ILE A 234 -21.78 -17.70 17.23
C ILE A 234 -21.96 -17.81 18.74
N ASN A 235 -21.05 -17.23 19.53
CA ASN A 235 -20.99 -17.47 20.97
C ASN A 235 -21.83 -16.50 21.82
N ASN A 236 -22.34 -15.41 21.25
CA ASN A 236 -23.12 -14.41 21.99
C ASN A 236 -24.63 -14.44 21.68
N GLN A 237 -25.44 -13.83 22.55
CA GLN A 237 -26.83 -13.52 22.27
C GLN A 237 -26.93 -12.27 21.39
N ILE A 238 -27.56 -12.43 20.23
CA ILE A 238 -27.67 -11.36 19.24
C ILE A 238 -28.89 -10.51 19.55
N LYS A 239 -28.69 -9.27 19.99
CA LYS A 239 -29.78 -8.33 20.29
C LYS A 239 -30.43 -7.74 19.05
N ASN A 240 -29.63 -7.43 18.03
CA ASN A 240 -30.10 -6.84 16.77
C ASN A 240 -29.48 -7.60 15.58
N PRO A 241 -30.13 -8.70 15.15
CA PRO A 241 -29.62 -9.53 14.06
C PRO A 241 -29.66 -8.85 12.69
N ASP A 242 -30.57 -7.89 12.45
CA ASP A 242 -30.60 -7.11 11.19
C ASP A 242 -29.36 -6.21 11.07
N ASN A 243 -28.93 -5.59 12.18
CA ASN A 243 -27.69 -4.79 12.22
C ASN A 243 -26.46 -5.66 11.89
N VAL A 244 -26.37 -6.85 12.49
CA VAL A 244 -25.27 -7.79 12.21
C VAL A 244 -25.24 -8.14 10.73
N LEU A 245 -26.40 -8.41 10.13
CA LEU A 245 -26.50 -8.76 8.73
C LEU A 245 -26.08 -7.61 7.80
N GLN A 246 -26.42 -6.37 8.13
CA GLN A 246 -25.93 -5.18 7.42
C GLN A 246 -24.40 -5.02 7.55
N CYS A 247 -23.83 -5.28 8.73
CA CYS A 247 -22.37 -5.32 8.92
C CYS A 247 -21.72 -6.40 8.03
N LEU A 248 -22.27 -7.62 7.98
CA LEU A 248 -21.77 -8.70 7.12
C LEU A 248 -21.83 -8.33 5.63
N LYS A 249 -22.86 -7.59 5.21
CA LYS A 249 -22.95 -7.05 3.86
C LYS A 249 -21.86 -6.02 3.61
N ILE A 250 -21.58 -5.10 4.54
CA ILE A 250 -20.49 -4.13 4.38
C ILE A 250 -19.14 -4.84 4.29
N PHE A 251 -18.88 -5.83 5.13
CA PHE A 251 -17.66 -6.63 5.06
C PHE A 251 -17.47 -7.25 3.68
N SER A 252 -18.55 -7.74 3.06
CA SER A 252 -18.46 -8.28 1.69
C SER A 252 -18.03 -7.28 0.61
N THR A 253 -18.21 -5.97 0.86
CA THR A 253 -17.79 -4.90 -0.04
C THR A 253 -16.36 -4.42 0.20
N CYS A 254 -15.75 -4.80 1.33
CA CYS A 254 -14.42 -4.35 1.70
C CYS A 254 -13.32 -5.07 0.90
N LYS A 255 -12.20 -4.38 0.67
CA LYS A 255 -11.00 -5.00 0.09
C LYS A 255 -10.55 -6.19 0.94
N ARG A 256 -10.02 -7.22 0.30
CA ARG A 256 -9.52 -8.47 0.92
C ARG A 256 -10.60 -9.41 1.48
N PHE A 257 -11.89 -9.09 1.34
CA PHE A 257 -12.97 -10.02 1.71
C PHE A 257 -12.88 -11.37 0.97
N SER A 258 -12.64 -11.35 -0.35
CA SER A 258 -12.51 -12.58 -1.15
C SER A 258 -11.32 -13.45 -0.72
N ILE A 259 -10.24 -12.82 -0.24
CA ILE A 259 -9.07 -13.53 0.28
C ILE A 259 -9.44 -14.21 1.59
N TYR A 260 -10.10 -13.49 2.50
CA TYR A 260 -10.59 -14.08 3.74
C TYR A 260 -11.47 -15.30 3.47
N LEU A 261 -12.48 -15.15 2.61
CA LEU A 261 -13.43 -16.23 2.31
C LEU A 261 -12.75 -17.51 1.80
N SER A 262 -11.61 -17.39 1.10
CA SER A 262 -10.85 -18.56 0.63
C SER A 262 -10.13 -19.36 1.72
N PHE A 263 -9.88 -18.75 2.89
CA PHE A 263 -9.17 -19.37 4.01
C PHE A 263 -10.06 -19.64 5.23
N THR A 264 -11.30 -19.15 5.24
CA THR A 264 -12.22 -19.34 6.35
C THR A 264 -12.90 -20.71 6.30
N GLU A 265 -13.03 -21.35 7.46
CA GLU A 265 -13.75 -22.60 7.60
C GLU A 265 -15.25 -22.41 7.32
N ALA A 266 -15.77 -23.14 6.32
CA ALA A 266 -17.18 -23.10 5.94
C ALA A 266 -18.13 -23.46 7.10
N ASN A 267 -17.65 -24.24 8.07
CA ASN A 267 -18.43 -24.62 9.26
C ASN A 267 -18.78 -23.41 10.14
N ASN A 268 -17.82 -22.52 10.38
CA ASN A 268 -18.06 -21.32 11.20
C ASN A 268 -19.02 -20.34 10.51
N ILE A 269 -18.91 -20.21 9.18
CA ILE A 269 -19.84 -19.40 8.39
C ILE A 269 -21.25 -19.98 8.47
N THR A 270 -21.40 -21.30 8.37
CA THR A 270 -22.70 -21.99 8.48
C THR A 270 -23.35 -21.74 9.84
N LEU A 271 -22.61 -21.99 10.93
CA LEU A 271 -23.09 -21.78 12.30
C LEU A 271 -23.49 -20.31 12.55
N MET A 272 -22.74 -19.36 11.99
CA MET A 272 -23.07 -17.93 12.06
C MET A 272 -24.42 -17.62 11.41
N PHE A 273 -24.67 -18.11 10.19
CA PHE A 273 -25.94 -17.88 9.50
C PHE A 273 -27.11 -18.65 10.12
N GLU A 274 -26.88 -19.82 10.73
CA GLU A 274 -27.89 -20.53 11.52
C GLU A 274 -28.36 -19.70 12.73
N LYS A 275 -27.42 -19.07 13.44
CA LYS A 275 -27.71 -18.11 14.52
C LYS A 275 -28.52 -16.89 14.07
N LEU A 276 -28.40 -16.52 12.80
CA LEU A 276 -29.10 -15.39 12.18
C LEU A 276 -30.39 -15.80 11.43
N SER A 277 -30.84 -17.04 11.54
CA SER A 277 -31.98 -17.57 10.76
C SER A 277 -33.36 -17.00 11.13
N ASN A 278 -33.54 -16.51 12.35
CA ASN A 278 -34.83 -16.03 12.87
C ASN A 278 -35.15 -14.55 12.53
N LEU A 279 -34.85 -14.12 11.30
CA LEU A 279 -34.83 -12.71 10.92
C LEU A 279 -36.08 -12.16 10.23
N SER A 280 -36.30 -10.86 10.40
CA SER A 280 -37.39 -10.09 9.78
C SER A 280 -37.14 -9.85 8.27
N ASP A 281 -35.90 -9.52 7.88
CA ASP A 281 -35.54 -9.27 6.48
C ASP A 281 -34.93 -10.52 5.80
N LYS A 282 -35.84 -11.35 5.27
CA LYS A 282 -35.46 -12.58 4.55
C LYS A 282 -34.68 -12.31 3.26
N GLN A 283 -34.90 -11.18 2.59
CA GLN A 283 -34.24 -10.87 1.32
C GLN A 283 -32.79 -10.48 1.54
N LEU A 284 -32.53 -9.63 2.53
CA LEU A 284 -31.16 -9.28 2.95
C LEU A 284 -30.42 -10.53 3.44
N PHE A 285 -31.11 -11.43 4.13
CA PHE A 285 -30.50 -12.66 4.64
C PHE A 285 -30.02 -13.56 3.50
N THR A 286 -30.90 -13.88 2.55
CA THR A 286 -30.55 -14.72 1.39
C THR A 286 -29.44 -14.08 0.56
N THR A 287 -29.51 -12.78 0.31
CA THR A 287 -28.49 -12.07 -0.48
C THR A 287 -27.12 -12.13 0.20
N THR A 288 -27.07 -11.85 1.50
CA THR A 288 -25.81 -11.84 2.25
C THR A 288 -25.24 -13.25 2.40
N ARG A 289 -26.09 -14.24 2.68
CA ARG A 289 -25.71 -15.66 2.75
C ARG A 289 -25.03 -16.16 1.47
N ASN A 290 -25.59 -15.82 0.30
CA ASN A 290 -25.05 -16.20 -1.00
C ASN A 290 -23.66 -15.56 -1.25
N ILE A 291 -23.48 -14.29 -0.87
CA ILE A 291 -22.19 -13.60 -1.01
C ILE A 291 -21.09 -14.26 -0.15
N TRP A 292 -21.49 -14.83 0.98
CA TRP A 292 -20.61 -15.55 1.90
C TRP A 292 -20.40 -17.03 1.53
N GLY A 293 -20.78 -17.44 0.31
CA GLY A 293 -20.46 -18.76 -0.23
C GLY A 293 -21.38 -19.90 0.24
N LEU A 294 -22.50 -19.60 0.89
CA LEU A 294 -23.50 -20.58 1.26
C LEU A 294 -24.70 -20.52 0.29
N PRO A 295 -25.18 -21.66 -0.24
CA PRO A 295 -26.38 -21.72 -1.08
C PRO A 295 -27.68 -21.49 -0.30
#